data_AF-A0A971F3I6-F1
#
_entry.id   AF-A0A971F3I6-F1
#
_cell.length_a   1.000
_cell.length_b   1.000
_cell.length_c   1.000
_cell.angle_alpha   90.00
_cell.angle_beta   90.00
_cell.angle_gamma   90.00
#
_symmetry.space_group_name_H-M   'P 1'
#
loop_
_entity.id
_entity.type
_entity.pdbx_description
1 polymer ?
#
loop_
_entity_poly.entity_id
_entity_poly.type
_entity_poly.pdbx_seq_one_letter_code
_entity_poly.pdbx_strand_id
1 'polypeptide(L)' 'MNGLEIGDIVARKSYGCDVCFKVVDIDDKDAKKIATLKGIIYRLEADAPASDLEIQCKSSEISKNT' A
#
# COMPACT_ATOMS: atom_id res chain seq x y z
N MET A 1 5.56 -23.00 -6.38
CA MET A 1 4.60 -22.01 -5.87
C MET A 1 4.84 -21.90 -4.38
N ASN A 2 5.36 -20.77 -3.92
CA ASN A 2 5.59 -20.56 -2.50
C ASN A 2 4.23 -20.36 -1.82
N GLY A 3 4.05 -20.98 -0.65
CA GLY A 3 2.87 -20.75 0.18
C GLY A 3 2.89 -19.35 0.77
N LEU A 4 1.77 -18.91 1.33
CA LEU A 4 1.72 -17.70 2.14
C LEU A 4 2.52 -17.92 3.43
N GLU A 5 3.45 -17.04 3.73
CA GLU A 5 4.35 -17.14 4.89
C GLU A 5 4.28 -15.88 5.78
N ILE A 6 4.65 -16.05 7.06
CA ILE A 6 4.79 -14.93 7.98
C ILE A 6 5.93 -14.04 7.48
N GLY A 7 5.64 -12.75 7.32
CA GLY A 7 6.57 -11.76 6.81
C GLY A 7 6.24 -11.26 5.41
N ASP A 8 5.41 -11.98 4.66
CA ASP A 8 5.00 -11.59 3.31
C ASP A 8 4.28 -10.24 3.30
N ILE A 9 4.55 -9.45 2.25
CA ILE A 9 3.79 -8.23 1.97
C ILE A 9 2.65 -8.57 1.03
N VAL A 10 1.43 -8.31 1.47
CA VAL A 10 0.20 -8.67 0.77
C VAL A 10 -0.78 -7.51 0.74
N ALA A 11 -1.71 -7.56 -0.22
CA ALA A 11 -2.84 -6.63 -0.31
C ALA A 11 -4.16 -7.42 -0.34
N ARG A 12 -5.23 -6.82 0.16
CA ARG A 12 -6.53 -7.50 0.25
C ARG A 12 -7.31 -7.30 -1.05
N LYS A 13 -7.47 -8.38 -1.83
CA LYS A 13 -8.24 -8.36 -3.08
C LYS A 13 -9.67 -7.86 -2.92
N SER A 14 -10.33 -8.21 -1.81
CA SER A 14 -11.70 -7.77 -1.51
C SER A 14 -11.84 -6.26 -1.27
N TYR A 15 -10.72 -5.54 -1.13
CA TYR A 15 -10.66 -4.08 -0.95
C TYR A 15 -9.93 -3.40 -2.12
N GLY A 16 -9.85 -4.08 -3.27
CA GLY A 16 -9.24 -3.51 -4.47
C GLY A 16 -7.71 -3.35 -4.39
N CYS A 17 -7.06 -4.03 -3.44
CA CYS A 17 -5.62 -3.90 -3.19
C CYS A 17 -5.21 -2.46 -2.83
N ASP A 18 -6.05 -1.78 -2.06
CA ASP A 18 -5.90 -0.40 -1.60
C ASP A 18 -4.67 -0.15 -0.72
N VAL A 19 -4.37 -1.08 0.20
CA VAL A 19 -3.31 -0.93 1.21
C VAL A 19 -2.46 -2.20 1.31
N CYS A 20 -1.15 -2.00 1.58
CA CYS A 20 -0.19 -3.07 1.84
C CYS A 20 -0.19 -3.49 3.32
N PHE A 21 -0.06 -4.78 3.55
CA PHE A 21 0.01 -5.39 4.88
C PHE A 21 1.18 -6.37 4.96
N LYS A 22 1.76 -6.52 6.14
CA LYS A 22 2.64 -7.65 6.49
C LYS A 22 1.80 -8.78 7.05
N VAL A 23 2.03 -10.01 6.60
CA VAL A 23 1.53 -11.19 7.31
C VAL A 23 2.30 -11.32 8.61
N VAL A 24 1.60 -11.33 9.74
CA VAL A 24 2.22 -11.45 11.07
C VAL A 24 1.89 -12.76 11.76
N ASP A 25 0.84 -13.44 11.32
CA ASP A 25 0.44 -14.75 11.81
C ASP A 25 -0.40 -15.48 10.77
N ILE A 26 -0.40 -16.81 10.81
CA ILE A 26 -1.23 -17.68 9.97
C ILE A 26 -1.76 -18.79 10.85
N ASP A 27 -3.07 -18.81 11.06
CA ASP A 27 -3.76 -19.83 11.86
C ASP A 27 -4.58 -20.75 10.96
N ASP A 28 -4.57 -22.04 11.29
CA ASP A 28 -5.35 -23.08 10.64
C ASP A 28 -6.59 -23.36 11.49
N LYS A 29 -7.63 -22.52 11.36
CA LYS A 29 -8.93 -22.73 12.01
C LYS A 29 -9.92 -23.36 11.05
N ASP A 30 -10.60 -24.42 11.50
CA ASP A 30 -11.71 -25.07 10.79
C ASP A 30 -11.38 -25.40 9.31
N ALA A 31 -10.19 -25.96 9.07
CA ALA A 31 -9.66 -26.29 7.75
C ALA A 31 -9.51 -25.11 6.77
N LYS A 32 -9.51 -23.87 7.29
CA LYS A 32 -9.24 -22.64 6.52
C LYS A 32 -8.03 -21.92 7.11
N LYS A 33 -7.09 -21.55 6.23
CA LYS A 33 -5.99 -20.65 6.58
C LYS A 33 -6.50 -19.23 6.76
N ILE A 34 -6.40 -18.70 7.97
CA ILE A 34 -6.71 -17.31 8.28
C ILE A 34 -5.40 -16.60 8.61
N ALA A 35 -5.03 -15.63 7.78
CA ALA A 35 -3.85 -14.80 8.01
C ALA A 35 -4.22 -13.55 8.81
N THR A 36 -3.42 -13.25 9.83
CA THR A 36 -3.46 -11.97 10.54
C THR A 36 -2.51 -11.00 9.84
N LEU A 37 -3.03 -9.81 9.52
CA LEU A 37 -2.36 -8.81 8.70
C LEU A 37 -2.06 -7.56 9.53
N LYS A 38 -0.82 -7.05 9.46
CA LYS A 38 -0.41 -5.77 10.06
C LYS A 38 -0.20 -4.74 8.97
N GLY A 39 -0.93 -3.62 9.00
CA GLY A 39 -0.81 -2.57 7.98
C GLY A 39 0.61 -2.02 7.88
N ILE A 40 1.11 -1.84 6.65
CA ILE A 40 2.36 -1.15 6.36
C ILE A 40 1.99 0.15 5.66
N ILE A 41 1.89 1.20 6.46
CA ILE A 41 1.51 2.53 5.96
C ILE A 41 2.81 3.25 5.59
N TYR A 42 3.13 3.30 4.29
CA TYR A 42 3.98 4.38 3.77
C TYR A 42 3.14 5.66 3.75
N ARG A 43 3.77 6.81 4.05
CA ARG A 43 3.06 8.08 4.15
C ARG A 43 2.36 8.39 2.82
N LEU A 44 1.03 8.34 2.81
CA LEU A 44 0.22 8.68 1.64
C LEU A 44 0.28 10.19 1.34
N GLU A 45 0.51 10.98 2.39
CA GLU A 45 0.74 12.41 2.37
C GLU A 45 1.75 12.72 3.48
N ALA A 46 2.65 13.67 3.25
CA ALA A 46 3.65 14.07 4.23
C ALA A 46 3.99 15.54 4.08
N ASP A 47 4.07 16.24 5.21
CA ASP A 47 4.68 17.56 5.27
C ASP A 47 6.20 17.46 5.13
N ALA A 48 6.78 18.47 4.50
CA ALA A 48 8.23 18.64 4.40
C ALA A 48 8.57 20.12 4.36
N PRO A 49 9.76 20.52 4.86
CA PRO A 49 10.25 21.88 4.65
C PRO A 49 10.29 22.19 3.16
N ALA A 50 9.80 23.36 2.75
CA ALA A 50 9.83 23.74 1.34
C ALA A 50 11.25 23.73 0.74
N SER A 51 12.27 23.96 1.57
CA SER A 51 13.68 23.86 1.20
C SER A 51 14.17 22.44 0.91
N ASP A 52 13.43 21.44 1.38
CA ASP A 52 13.68 20.00 1.16
C ASP A 52 12.90 19.47 -0.07
N LEU A 53 12.15 20.35 -0.75
CA LEU A 53 11.33 20.01 -1.91
C LEU A 53 11.98 20.50 -3.20
N GLU A 54 12.04 19.61 -4.20
CA GLU A 54 12.43 19.94 -5.58
C GLU A 54 11.28 19.67 -6.54
N ILE A 55 10.94 20.66 -7.37
CA ILE A 55 9.82 20.55 -8.32
C ILE A 55 10.26 19.72 -9.53
N GLN A 56 9.74 18.50 -9.64
CA GLN A 56 10.15 17.55 -10.69
C GLN A 56 9.38 17.72 -12.02
N CYS A 57 8.16 18.26 -12.00
CA CYS A 57 7.42 18.60 -13.23
C CYS A 57 6.32 19.62 -12.92
N LYS A 58 6.10 20.59 -13.81
CA LYS A 58 4.91 21.45 -13.78
C LYS A 58 3.95 20.95 -14.85
N SER A 59 2.71 20.63 -14.48
CA SER A 59 1.67 20.36 -15.46
C SER A 59 1.43 21.63 -16.27
N SER A 60 2.00 21.71 -17.47
CA SER A 60 1.65 22.74 -18.43
C SER A 60 0.17 22.58 -18.78
N GLU A 61 -0.58 23.63 -18.46
CA GLU A 61 -2.01 23.78 -18.67
C GLU A 61 -2.40 23.32 -20.08
N ILE A 62 -3.29 22.32 -20.18
CA ILE A 62 -4.03 22.09 -21.42
C ILE A 62 -4.79 23.39 -21.66
N SER A 63 -4.34 24.14 -22.67
CA SER A 63 -4.88 25.43 -23.03
C SER A 63 -6.38 25.32 -23.22
N LYS A 64 -7.10 26.21 -22.54
CA LYS A 64 -8.43 26.67 -22.93
C LYS A 64 -8.52 26.78 -24.45
N ASN A 65 -9.66 26.42 -25.04
CA ASN A 65 -10.43 27.38 -25.82
C ASN A 65 -11.79 26.81 -26.23
N THR A 66 -12.79 27.52 -25.73
CA THR A 66 -14.06 27.89 -26.37
C THR A 66 -13.98 28.05 -27.88
#